data_AF-A0A378W358-F1
#
_entry.id   AF-A0A378W358-F1
#
_cell.length_a   1.000
_cell.length_b   1.000
_cell.length_c   1.000
_cell.angle_alpha   90.00
_cell.angle_beta   90.00
_cell.angle_gamma   90.00
#
_symmetry.space_group_name_H-M   'P 1'
#
loop_
_entity.id
_entity.type
_entity.pdbx_description
1 polymer ?
#
loop_
_entity_poly.entity_id
_entity_poly.type
_entity_poly.pdbx_seq_one_letter_code
_entity_poly.pdbx_strand_id
1 'polypeptide(L)'
;MGGRVFYAALASIFNVAGIFGAYLVGVSWLGLDSGIFWPQMQNNITIHYDVINGLIKSAAFGVAVTLIAVHQGFHCIPTSEGICAPARARWFRPP
;
A
#
# COMPACT_ATOMS: atom_id res chain seq x y z
N MET A 1 -11.88 17.76 2.42
CA MET A 1 -11.65 17.26 1.04
C MET A 1 -10.24 16.71 0.78
N GLY A 2 -9.27 16.78 1.71
CA GLY A 2 -7.89 16.32 1.47
C GLY A 2 -7.64 14.80 1.49
N GLY A 3 -8.48 13.99 2.12
CA GLY A 3 -8.24 12.54 2.24
C GLY A 3 -8.26 11.79 0.90
N ARG A 4 -9.14 12.18 -0.03
CA ARG A 4 -9.40 11.46 -1.30
C ARG A 4 -8.16 11.27 -2.18
N VAL A 5 -7.22 12.20 -2.11
CA VAL A 5 -6.00 12.17 -2.92
C VAL A 5 -5.00 11.13 -2.40
N PHE A 6 -4.92 10.94 -1.08
CA PHE A 6 -4.01 9.98 -0.47
C PHE A 6 -4.36 8.52 -0.80
N TYR A 7 -5.64 8.16 -0.78
CA TYR A 7 -6.07 6.78 -1.11
C TYR A 7 -5.83 6.44 -2.59
N ALA A 8 -5.97 7.44 -3.48
CA ALA A 8 -5.64 7.28 -4.91
C ALA A 8 -4.14 7.14 -5.14
N ALA A 9 -3.32 7.94 -4.45
CA ALA A 9 -1.86 7.82 -4.51
C ALA A 9 -1.37 6.45 -4.00
N LEU A 10 -1.89 5.96 -2.86
CA LEU A 10 -1.55 4.64 -2.34
C LEU A 10 -1.92 3.51 -3.32
N ALA A 11 -3.12 3.57 -3.92
CA ALA A 11 -3.57 2.58 -4.89
C ALA A 11 -2.65 2.54 -6.13
N SER A 12 -2.20 3.71 -6.60
CA SER A 12 -1.30 3.80 -7.76
C SER A 12 0.07 3.17 -7.49
N ILE A 13 0.66 3.43 -6.32
CA ILE A 13 1.97 2.88 -5.94
C ILE A 13 1.87 1.37 -5.74
N PHE A 14 0.77 0.87 -5.18
CA PHE A 14 0.54 -0.57 -5.03
C PHE A 14 0.43 -1.29 -6.38
N ASN A 15 -0.29 -0.72 -7.36
CA ASN A 15 -0.38 -1.28 -8.70
C ASN A 15 0.98 -1.30 -9.40
N VAL A 16 1.78 -0.22 -9.29
CA VAL A 16 3.14 -0.19 -9.87
C VAL A 16 4.04 -1.25 -9.24
N ALA A 17 4.01 -1.38 -7.91
CA ALA A 17 4.77 -2.42 -7.20
C ALA A 17 4.32 -3.84 -7.57
N GLY A 18 3.02 -4.06 -7.76
CA GLY A 18 2.46 -5.34 -8.21
C GLY A 18 2.87 -5.70 -9.63
N ILE A 19 2.84 -4.74 -10.55
CA ILE A 19 3.31 -4.92 -11.95
C ILE A 19 4.80 -5.23 -11.96
N PHE A 20 5.59 -4.52 -11.14
CA PHE A 20 7.03 -4.74 -11.04
C PHE A 20 7.37 -6.12 -10.43
N GLY A 21 6.66 -6.54 -9.40
CA GLY A 21 6.80 -7.88 -8.81
C GLY A 21 6.40 -8.99 -9.78
N ALA A 22 5.31 -8.82 -10.53
CA ALA A 22 4.88 -9.76 -11.56
C ALA A 22 5.89 -9.86 -12.71
N TYR A 23 6.52 -8.74 -13.10
CA TYR A 23 7.60 -8.74 -14.08
C TYR A 23 8.84 -9.48 -13.57
N LEU A 24 9.25 -9.24 -12.32
CA LEU A 24 10.43 -9.88 -11.74
C LEU A 24 10.27 -11.39 -11.58
N VAL A 25 9.09 -11.86 -11.16
CA VAL A 25 8.79 -13.30 -11.09
C VAL A 25 8.54 -13.91 -12.47
N GLY A 26 7.80 -13.23 -13.34
CA GLY A 26 7.47 -13.74 -14.68
C GLY A 26 8.69 -13.83 -15.60
N VAL A 27 9.50 -12.78 -15.66
CA VAL A 27 10.64 -12.70 -16.59
C VAL A 27 11.91 -13.27 -15.97
N SER A 28 12.26 -12.91 -14.73
CA SER A 28 13.53 -13.35 -14.14
C SER A 28 13.48 -14.77 -13.56
N TRP A 29 12.34 -15.22 -13.03
CA TRP A 29 12.24 -16.56 -12.44
C TRP A 29 11.66 -17.61 -13.39
N LEU A 30 10.57 -17.28 -14.11
CA LEU A 30 9.96 -18.19 -15.08
C LEU A 30 10.61 -18.13 -16.47
N GLY A 31 11.48 -17.15 -16.74
CA GLY A 31 12.16 -17.02 -18.01
C GLY A 31 11.24 -16.65 -19.18
N LEU A 32 10.09 -16.00 -18.92
CA LEU A 32 9.24 -15.48 -19.99
C LEU A 32 9.98 -14.43 -20.82
N ASP A 33 9.77 -14.48 -22.14
CA ASP A 33 10.23 -13.43 -23.03
C ASP A 33 9.54 -12.09 -22.72
N SER A 34 10.35 -11.06 -22.48
CA SER A 34 9.86 -9.72 -22.16
C SER A 34 9.03 -9.10 -23.28
N GLY A 35 9.29 -9.46 -24.54
CA GLY A 35 8.54 -9.01 -25.71
C GLY A 35 7.12 -9.57 -25.77
N ILE A 36 6.87 -10.76 -25.20
CA ILE A 36 5.53 -11.37 -25.07
C ILE A 36 4.84 -10.92 -23.77
N PHE A 37 5.60 -10.69 -22.70
CA PHE A 37 5.06 -10.32 -21.38
C PHE A 37 4.25 -9.02 -21.44
N TRP A 38 4.80 -7.94 -21.99
CA TRP A 38 4.13 -6.64 -22.05
C TRP A 38 2.79 -6.65 -22.82
N PRO A 39 2.70 -7.23 -24.04
CA PRO A 39 1.43 -7.31 -24.75
C PRO A 39 0.42 -8.26 -24.10
N GLN A 40 0.86 -9.37 -23.49
CA GLN A 40 -0.04 -10.24 -22.71
C GLN A 40 -0.58 -9.53 -21.47
N MET A 41 0.24 -8.73 -20.80
CA MET A 41 -0.16 -7.98 -19.62
C MET A 41 -1.18 -6.90 -19.97
N GLN A 42 -0.97 -6.14 -21.04
CA GLN A 42 -1.93 -5.13 -21.52
C GLN A 42 -3.29 -5.73 -21.90
N ASN A 43 -3.30 -6.96 -22.44
CA ASN A 43 -4.53 -7.63 -22.84
C ASN A 43 -5.32 -8.20 -21.64
N ASN A 44 -4.64 -8.48 -20.52
CA ASN A 44 -5.27 -8.95 -19.28
C ASN A 44 -5.64 -7.82 -18.32
N ILE A 45 -4.99 -6.65 -18.43
CA ILE A 45 -5.30 -5.47 -17.62
C ILE A 45 -6.65 -4.89 -18.07
N THR A 46 -7.67 -5.14 -17.27
CA THR A 46 -8.98 -4.49 -17.44
C THR A 46 -9.05 -3.32 -16.48
N ILE A 47 -8.99 -2.09 -17.02
CA ILE A 47 -8.97 -0.84 -16.24
C ILE A 47 -10.08 -0.81 -15.18
N HIS A 48 -11.27 -1.30 -15.52
CA HIS A 48 -12.40 -1.31 -14.60
C HIS A 48 -12.19 -2.25 -13.39
N TYR A 49 -11.67 -3.46 -13.61
CA TYR A 49 -11.46 -4.44 -12.55
C TYR A 49 -10.23 -4.11 -11.68
N ASP A 50 -9.12 -3.71 -12.29
CA ASP A 50 -7.88 -3.41 -11.55
C ASP A 50 -7.98 -2.13 -10.74
N VAL A 51 -8.67 -1.11 -11.25
CA VAL A 51 -8.88 0.15 -10.51
C VAL A 51 -9.85 -0.06 -9.36
N ILE A 52 -10.95 -0.80 -9.55
CA ILE A 52 -11.93 -1.07 -8.48
C ILE A 52 -11.31 -1.94 -7.38
N ASN A 53 -10.59 -3.00 -7.74
CA ASN A 53 -9.89 -3.83 -6.76
C ASN A 53 -8.80 -3.04 -6.02
N GLY A 54 -8.06 -2.18 -6.72
CA GLY A 54 -7.08 -1.29 -6.11
C GLY A 54 -7.70 -0.29 -5.13
N LEU A 55 -8.86 0.29 -5.47
CA LEU A 55 -9.62 1.20 -4.62
C LEU A 55 -10.16 0.51 -3.36
N ILE A 56 -10.72 -0.69 -3.48
CA ILE A 56 -11.22 -1.46 -2.33
C ILE A 56 -10.06 -1.80 -1.38
N LYS A 57 -8.91 -2.21 -1.93
CA LYS A 57 -7.72 -2.58 -1.15
C LYS A 57 -7.10 -1.37 -0.44
N SER A 58 -6.99 -0.22 -1.11
CA SER A 58 -6.46 1.01 -0.51
C SER A 58 -7.42 1.63 0.50
N ALA A 59 -8.74 1.50 0.30
CA ALA A 59 -9.74 1.87 1.29
C ALA A 59 -9.63 1.00 2.56
N ALA A 60 -9.50 -0.32 2.41
CA ALA A 60 -9.34 -1.24 3.54
C ALA A 60 -8.06 -0.92 4.35
N PHE A 61 -6.94 -0.66 3.66
CA PHE A 61 -5.69 -0.28 4.32
C PHE A 61 -5.78 1.10 5.00
N GLY A 62 -6.41 2.07 4.34
CA GLY A 62 -6.65 3.40 4.91
C GLY A 62 -7.50 3.37 6.17
N VAL A 63 -8.55 2.54 6.20
CA VAL A 63 -9.39 2.33 7.40
C VAL A 63 -8.58 1.66 8.50
N ALA A 64 -7.82 0.60 8.19
CA ALA A 64 -7.00 -0.08 9.17
C ALA A 64 -5.95 0.84 9.81
N VAL A 65 -5.23 1.64 9.00
CA VAL A 65 -4.25 2.62 9.51
C VAL A 65 -4.93 3.70 10.34
N THR A 66 -6.09 4.20 9.92
CA THR A 66 -6.83 5.23 10.69
C THR A 66 -7.29 4.68 12.03
N LEU A 67 -7.79 3.43 12.09
CA LEU A 67 -8.17 2.77 13.33
C LEU A 67 -6.97 2.55 14.26
N ILE A 68 -5.83 2.12 13.72
CA ILE A 68 -4.60 1.96 14.51
C ILE A 68 -4.12 3.32 15.03
N ALA A 69 -4.11 4.35 14.19
CA ALA A 69 -3.71 5.70 14.58
C ALA A 69 -4.62 6.28 15.67
N VAL A 70 -5.93 6.08 15.55
CA VAL A 70 -6.93 6.46 16.56
C VAL A 70 -6.72 5.69 17.86
N HIS A 71 -6.52 4.37 17.78
CA HIS A 71 -6.32 3.54 18.97
C HIS A 71 -5.04 3.93 19.72
N GLN A 72 -3.94 4.20 19.00
CA GLN A 72 -2.71 4.67 19.62
C GLN A 72 -2.89 6.09 20.19
N GLY A 73 -3.62 6.98 19.49
CA GLY A 73 -3.92 8.33 19.96
C GLY A 73 -4.76 8.38 21.24
N PHE A 74 -5.75 7.48 21.39
CA PHE A 74 -6.58 7.42 22.60
C PHE A 74 -5.85 6.92 23.84
N HIS A 75 -4.81 6.09 23.67
CA HIS A 75 -4.00 5.56 24.78
C HIS A 75 -2.78 6.45 25.10
N CYS A 76 -2.63 7.59 24.42
CA CYS A 76 -1.56 8.54 24.72
C CYS A 76 -1.85 9.33 26.00
N ILE A 77 -0.83 9.51 26.83
CA ILE A 77 -0.86 10.41 27.98
C ILE A 77 -0.91 11.85 27.42
N PRO A 78 -1.80 12.74 27.91
CA PRO A 78 -1.97 14.09 27.37
C PRO A 78 -0.84 15.04 27.82
N THR A 79 0.40 14.71 27.47
CA THR A 79 1.59 15.54 27.61
C THR A 79 2.36 15.51 26.28
N SER A 80 3.05 16.61 25.93
CA SER A 80 3.78 16.72 24.66
C SER A 80 4.87 15.65 24.49
N GLU A 81 5.53 15.24 25.57
CA GLU A 81 6.43 14.06 25.56
C GLU A 81 5.67 12.73 25.41
N GLY A 82 4.46 12.62 25.97
CA GLY A 82 3.61 11.43 25.90
C GLY A 82 3.03 11.11 24.52
N ILE A 83 3.06 12.05 23.58
CA ILE A 83 2.66 11.83 22.17
C ILE A 83 3.86 11.35 21.33
N CYS A 84 5.08 11.81 21.67
CA CYS A 84 6.30 11.44 20.93
C CYS A 84 6.93 10.14 21.46
N ALA A 85 6.84 9.88 22.77
CA ALA A 85 7.44 8.73 23.44
C ALA A 85 6.87 7.35 23.03
N PRO A 86 5.55 7.10 22.94
CA PRO A 86 5.03 5.77 22.59
C PRO A 86 5.30 5.42 21.12
N ALA A 87 5.22 6.39 20.21
CA ALA A 87 5.62 6.21 18.82
C ALA A 87 7.13 5.93 18.71
N ARG A 88 7.97 6.63 19.49
CA ARG A 88 9.42 6.42 19.45
C ARG A 88 9.86 5.10 20.11
N ALA A 89 9.26 4.71 21.22
CA ALA A 89 9.66 3.55 22.01
C ALA A 89 9.20 2.21 21.39
N ARG A 90 8.08 2.19 20.65
CA ARG A 90 7.56 0.95 20.07
C ARG A 90 8.27 0.51 18.79
N TRP A 91 8.75 1.45 17.98
CA TRP A 91 9.36 1.16 16.68
C TRP A 91 10.89 1.08 16.70
N PHE A 92 11.54 1.54 17.76
CA PHE A 92 13.01 1.53 17.91
C PHE A 92 13.50 0.62 19.05
N ARG A 93 12.71 -0.37 19.47
CA ARG A 93 13.22 -1.44 20.35
C ARG A 93 13.87 -2.50 19.46
N PRO A 94 15.21 -2.55 19.30
CA PRO A 94 15.84 -3.72 18.68
C PRO A 94 15.52 -4.98 19.51
N PRO A 95 15.50 -6.17 18.88
CA PRO A 95 15.19 -7.43 19.56
C PRO A 95 16.13 -7.71 20.74
#